data_AF-I8QV96-F1
#
_entry.id   AF-I8QV96-F1
#
_cell.length_a   1.000
_cell.length_b   1.000
_cell.length_c   1.000
_cell.angle_alpha   90.00
_cell.angle_beta   90.00
_cell.angle_gamma   90.00
#
_symmetry.space_group_name_H-M   'P 1'
#
loop_
_entity.id
_entity.type
_entity.pdbx_description
1 polymer ?
#
loop_
_entity_poly.entity_id
_entity_poly.type
_entity_poly.pdbx_seq_one_letter_code
_entity_poly.pdbx_strand_id
1 'polypeptide(L)'
;MSGVAGGATDPAATDAAATDAAATDAAATATAAGGPGEQPARGVRAAVYNRFWHSMGGGERHNGMIAQVLAAEGASVDILGHSEVDLDRLGSHLGLDLAGCRYVRLPDRGEEAIAALSAGYDLFVNGSYMSRISPQSPRSAYLCFFPTPFDHDMAAWRKAAVRTAGPLLRGVRPAVSFGQGWYPPEGGRRRQWTWTNGSGILAVSPGERRTLRADIGRPGAPTGTSLRVLDAGGGVLAKLEIGADFAPFEVPLPPTTDGTELTLVSDAFSPGDADVRELGVAVSRPRVTDGDEGPIARLPLRFPWLLRDPADLAYLDGYDVVMANSQFTQGWIRRLWKRDADVLFPPIQVQRLHPAPVREKAVVTVGRFFAPGLGHAKRQLEMVQWFGELYRAGDLPGWTMHVVGGCEDSQLPYLEQVRAAGAGLPVQIHPNAPRAQVEHLLSTSSVFWSATGYGEDDRRRPWTAEHFGMTTVEAMAGGCVPVVIDRAGQREIVRHGVDGYRWTGPEQVASFTRRLAAEDGLRGRLAAAAIERAQTFSDDAFAHQWRDIADRRRLYQG
;
A
#
# COMPACT_ATOMS: atom_id res chain seq x y z
N MET A 1 -56.51 16.25 -35.59
CA MET A 1 -56.23 15.91 -37.01
C MET A 1 -55.95 17.20 -37.76
N SER A 2 -55.02 17.14 -38.73
CA SER A 2 -54.50 18.18 -39.64
C SER A 2 -53.84 19.41 -38.98
N GLY A 3 -52.55 19.70 -39.13
CA GLY A 3 -51.53 19.19 -40.05
C GLY A 3 -51.07 20.27 -41.04
N VAL A 4 -49.89 20.84 -40.73
CA VAL A 4 -48.76 21.20 -41.63
C VAL A 4 -48.96 22.23 -42.75
N ALA A 5 -48.16 23.31 -42.74
CA ALA A 5 -47.08 23.56 -43.72
C ALA A 5 -46.58 25.02 -43.76
N GLY A 6 -45.26 25.18 -43.87
CA GLY A 6 -44.55 26.43 -44.19
C GLY A 6 -43.14 26.35 -43.60
N GLY A 7 -42.04 26.57 -44.31
CA GLY A 7 -41.79 27.00 -45.67
C GLY A 7 -40.26 26.99 -45.84
N ALA A 8 -39.80 26.86 -47.09
CA ALA A 8 -38.42 26.62 -47.44
C ALA A 8 -37.63 27.92 -47.74
N THR A 9 -36.30 27.81 -47.60
CA THR A 9 -35.21 28.45 -48.37
C THR A 9 -34.90 29.96 -48.25
N ASP A 10 -33.77 30.27 -47.58
CA ASP A 10 -32.49 30.87 -48.08
C ASP A 10 -32.48 32.22 -48.86
N PRO A 11 -31.32 32.91 -49.04
CA PRO A 11 -30.31 33.39 -48.08
C PRO A 11 -29.86 34.86 -48.39
N ALA A 12 -29.09 35.54 -47.51
CA ALA A 12 -28.21 36.66 -47.91
C ALA A 12 -27.20 37.04 -46.82
N ALA A 13 -26.00 37.42 -47.27
CA ALA A 13 -24.74 37.53 -46.55
C ALA A 13 -24.33 38.98 -46.18
N THR A 14 -23.15 39.08 -45.52
CA THR A 14 -22.27 40.26 -45.23
C THR A 14 -22.62 41.07 -43.97
N ASP A 15 -21.72 41.48 -43.07
CA ASP A 15 -20.24 41.39 -42.97
C ASP A 15 -19.78 41.71 -41.51
N ALA A 16 -18.57 41.24 -41.13
CA ALA A 16 -17.64 41.70 -40.08
C ALA A 16 -18.07 41.86 -38.59
N ALA A 17 -17.27 41.61 -37.53
CA ALA A 17 -15.96 40.99 -37.29
C ALA A 17 -15.69 40.96 -35.77
N ALA A 18 -14.76 40.07 -35.34
CA ALA A 18 -14.04 39.97 -34.04
C ALA A 18 -14.87 39.50 -32.81
N THR A 19 -14.45 38.57 -31.95
CA THR A 19 -13.14 38.09 -31.42
C THR A 19 -13.34 36.62 -31.01
N ASP A 20 -12.57 35.63 -31.42
CA ASP A 20 -11.16 35.29 -31.14
C ASP A 20 -11.13 33.93 -30.44
N ALA A 21 -10.25 33.07 -30.94
CA ALA A 21 -10.26 31.63 -30.80
C ALA A 21 -8.98 31.18 -30.08
N ALA A 22 -9.11 30.24 -29.15
CA ALA A 22 -7.96 29.49 -28.64
C ALA A 22 -8.39 28.15 -28.05
N ALA A 23 -8.38 27.10 -28.89
CA ALA A 23 -8.26 25.71 -28.47
C ALA A 23 -7.85 24.86 -29.67
N THR A 24 -6.55 24.76 -29.93
CA THR A 24 -5.99 23.79 -30.87
C THR A 24 -4.74 23.16 -30.28
N ASP A 25 -4.71 21.83 -30.40
CA ASP A 25 -3.57 20.94 -30.58
C ASP A 25 -2.36 21.03 -29.65
N ALA A 26 -2.16 19.94 -28.92
CA ALA A 26 -0.83 19.47 -28.55
C ALA A 26 -0.82 17.93 -28.51
N ALA A 27 -0.79 17.33 -29.70
CA ALA A 27 -0.31 15.97 -29.90
C ALA A 27 0.96 16.02 -30.78
N ALA A 28 1.98 15.28 -30.35
CA ALA A 28 3.23 14.94 -31.04
C ALA A 28 4.28 16.04 -31.26
N THR A 29 5.34 16.03 -30.42
CA THR A 29 6.73 15.85 -30.88
C THR A 29 7.63 15.54 -29.67
N ALA A 30 8.01 14.27 -29.50
CA ALA A 30 9.11 13.87 -28.63
C ALA A 30 10.29 13.49 -29.52
N THR A 31 11.26 14.39 -29.64
CA THR A 31 12.65 14.10 -30.02
C THR A 31 13.50 15.36 -29.83
N ALA A 32 14.34 15.35 -28.78
CA ALA A 32 15.62 16.05 -28.67
C ALA A 32 16.28 15.56 -27.36
N ALA A 33 17.22 14.62 -27.40
CA ALA A 33 18.66 14.91 -27.50
C ALA A 33 19.14 15.90 -26.41
N GLY A 34 19.40 15.38 -25.21
CA GLY A 34 20.11 16.12 -24.15
C GLY A 34 21.63 15.97 -24.31
N GLY A 35 22.34 17.09 -24.49
CA GLY A 35 23.78 17.17 -24.24
C GLY A 35 24.10 16.98 -22.74
N PRO A 36 25.37 17.06 -22.32
CA PRO A 36 25.77 16.89 -20.92
C PRO A 36 25.39 18.13 -20.11
N GLY A 37 24.09 18.33 -19.92
CA GLY A 37 23.54 19.26 -18.94
C GLY A 37 23.69 18.67 -17.54
N GLU A 38 23.96 19.53 -16.58
CA GLU A 38 24.04 19.20 -15.16
C GLU A 38 22.79 18.41 -14.73
N GLN A 39 22.99 17.21 -14.17
CA GLN A 39 21.86 16.40 -13.71
C GLN A 39 21.19 17.09 -12.51
N PRO A 40 19.85 17.20 -12.46
CA PRO A 40 19.15 18.08 -11.52
C PRO A 40 19.33 17.71 -10.04
N ALA A 41 19.76 16.48 -9.73
CA ALA A 41 20.00 16.01 -8.37
C ALA A 41 21.48 15.83 -8.02
N ARG A 42 22.40 16.30 -8.87
CA ARG A 42 23.84 16.06 -8.68
C ARG A 42 24.34 16.66 -7.36
N GLY A 43 24.96 15.81 -6.54
CA GLY A 43 25.51 16.23 -5.24
C GLY A 43 24.49 16.31 -4.10
N VAL A 44 23.21 16.09 -4.38
CA VAL A 44 22.15 16.00 -3.36
C VAL A 44 22.33 14.70 -2.56
N ARG A 45 22.29 14.79 -1.23
CA ARG A 45 22.19 13.62 -0.35
C ARG A 45 20.72 13.38 -0.04
N ALA A 46 20.15 12.31 -0.59
CA ALA A 46 18.74 11.98 -0.43
C ALA A 46 18.55 10.69 0.38
N ALA A 47 17.45 10.63 1.12
CA ALA A 47 17.01 9.41 1.80
C ALA A 47 15.59 9.03 1.37
N VAL A 48 15.36 7.74 1.11
CA VAL A 48 14.03 7.16 0.90
C VAL A 48 13.73 6.17 2.02
N TYR A 49 12.81 6.54 2.91
CA TYR A 49 12.44 5.75 4.08
C TYR A 49 11.16 4.94 3.87
N ASN A 50 11.25 3.63 4.12
CA ASN A 50 10.10 2.74 4.25
C ASN A 50 10.41 1.63 5.29
N ARG A 51 9.52 1.46 6.28
CA ARG A 51 9.64 0.40 7.29
C ARG A 51 9.50 -1.01 6.71
N PHE A 52 8.85 -1.14 5.56
CA PHE A 52 8.32 -2.41 5.03
C PHE A 52 9.03 -2.94 3.79
N TRP A 53 10.29 -2.55 3.53
CA TRP A 53 11.09 -3.02 2.39
C TRP A 53 11.10 -4.56 2.22
N HIS A 54 11.06 -5.32 3.32
CA HIS A 54 11.01 -6.79 3.29
C HIS A 54 9.74 -7.37 2.65
N SER A 55 8.65 -6.61 2.55
CA SER A 55 7.40 -7.08 1.95
C SER A 55 7.45 -7.10 0.42
N MET A 56 8.37 -6.33 -0.18
CA MET A 56 8.63 -6.30 -1.63
C MET A 56 7.35 -6.17 -2.48
N GLY A 57 6.37 -5.39 -2.02
CA GLY A 57 5.11 -5.15 -2.70
C GLY A 57 5.16 -3.95 -3.65
N GLY A 58 4.00 -3.59 -4.20
CA GLY A 58 3.88 -2.42 -5.07
C GLY A 58 4.12 -1.09 -4.34
N GLY A 59 3.94 -1.04 -3.01
CA GLY A 59 4.28 0.15 -2.22
C GLY A 59 5.79 0.36 -2.13
N GLU A 60 6.54 -0.72 -1.92
CA GLU A 60 8.01 -0.73 -1.92
C GLU A 60 8.52 -0.40 -3.32
N ARG A 61 7.89 -0.92 -4.39
CA ARG A 61 8.23 -0.55 -5.75
C ARG A 61 8.11 0.96 -5.99
N HIS A 62 7.01 1.56 -5.56
CA HIS A 62 6.75 2.99 -5.72
C HIS A 62 7.85 3.82 -5.01
N ASN A 63 8.16 3.49 -3.76
CA ASN A 63 9.27 4.13 -3.03
C ASN A 63 10.62 3.92 -3.73
N GLY A 64 10.90 2.69 -4.16
CA GLY A 64 12.17 2.32 -4.80
C GLY A 64 12.35 2.99 -6.17
N MET A 65 11.27 3.26 -6.91
CA MET A 65 11.34 4.02 -8.15
C MET A 65 11.76 5.48 -7.90
N ILE A 66 11.31 6.10 -6.81
CA ILE A 66 11.81 7.43 -6.41
C ILE A 66 13.33 7.37 -6.18
N ALA A 67 13.80 6.34 -5.46
CA ALA A 67 15.23 6.14 -5.22
C ALA A 67 16.01 5.95 -6.53
N GLN A 68 15.51 5.13 -7.45
CA GLN A 68 16.11 4.90 -8.77
C GLN A 68 16.20 6.20 -9.59
N VAL A 69 15.13 6.99 -9.65
CA VAL A 69 15.12 8.25 -10.41
C VAL A 69 16.12 9.24 -9.83
N LEU A 70 16.16 9.40 -8.50
CA LEU A 70 17.13 10.24 -7.81
C LEU A 70 18.57 9.81 -8.08
N ALA A 71 18.87 8.51 -7.99
CA ALA A 71 20.20 7.97 -8.25
C ALA A 71 20.63 8.17 -9.71
N ALA A 72 19.70 7.97 -10.66
CA ALA A 72 19.95 8.22 -12.08
C ALA A 72 20.22 9.71 -12.40
N GLU A 73 19.73 10.62 -11.55
CA GLU A 73 19.96 12.08 -11.62
C GLU A 73 21.19 12.53 -10.80
N GLY A 74 22.00 11.59 -10.29
CA GLY A 74 23.29 11.89 -9.67
C GLY A 74 23.21 12.21 -8.17
N ALA A 75 22.08 11.97 -7.52
CA ALA A 75 21.99 12.05 -6.06
C ALA A 75 22.72 10.87 -5.39
N SER A 76 23.27 11.11 -4.20
CA SER A 76 23.68 10.04 -3.29
C SER A 76 22.46 9.60 -2.50
N VAL A 77 21.94 8.40 -2.79
CA VAL A 77 20.67 7.92 -2.24
C VAL A 77 20.87 6.82 -1.19
N ASP A 78 20.40 7.08 0.02
CA ASP A 78 20.26 6.06 1.06
C ASP A 78 18.81 5.53 1.11
N ILE A 79 18.67 4.22 0.98
CA ILE A 79 17.41 3.51 1.22
C ILE A 79 17.39 3.10 2.69
N LEU A 80 16.47 3.68 3.46
CA LEU A 80 16.40 3.53 4.91
C LEU A 80 15.30 2.53 5.30
N GLY A 81 15.65 1.54 6.13
CA GLY A 81 14.73 0.51 6.60
C GLY A 81 15.15 -0.09 7.94
N HIS A 82 14.31 -0.97 8.50
CA HIS A 82 14.56 -1.61 9.81
C HIS A 82 14.89 -3.10 9.70
N SER A 83 14.48 -3.75 8.61
CA SER A 83 14.76 -5.16 8.35
C SER A 83 16.11 -5.35 7.66
N GLU A 84 16.62 -6.58 7.67
CA GLU A 84 17.69 -6.96 6.75
C GLU A 84 17.13 -7.08 5.34
N VAL A 85 17.78 -6.41 4.38
CA VAL A 85 17.37 -6.37 2.99
C VAL A 85 18.62 -6.45 2.13
N ASP A 86 18.62 -7.39 1.19
CA ASP A 86 19.55 -7.47 0.08
C ASP A 86 19.02 -6.58 -1.04
N LEU A 87 19.77 -5.54 -1.41
CA LEU A 87 19.36 -4.58 -2.44
C LEU A 87 19.26 -5.19 -3.83
N ASP A 88 20.16 -6.10 -4.19
CA ASP A 88 20.16 -6.73 -5.51
C ASP A 88 18.93 -7.62 -5.65
N ARG A 89 18.61 -8.36 -4.58
CA ARG A 89 17.37 -9.14 -4.52
C ARG A 89 16.12 -8.25 -4.56
N LEU A 90 16.12 -7.15 -3.81
CA LEU A 90 15.01 -6.20 -3.78
C LEU A 90 14.78 -5.59 -5.17
N GLY A 91 15.84 -5.07 -5.80
CA GLY A 91 15.81 -4.48 -7.13
C GLY A 91 15.35 -5.48 -8.18
N SER A 92 15.92 -6.69 -8.18
CA SER A 92 15.52 -7.76 -9.10
C SER A 92 14.05 -8.16 -8.95
N HIS A 93 13.54 -8.29 -7.71
CA HIS A 93 12.15 -8.67 -7.46
C HIS A 93 11.16 -7.57 -7.88
N LEU A 94 11.49 -6.31 -7.58
CA LEU A 94 10.63 -5.16 -7.88
C LEU A 94 10.80 -4.65 -9.32
N GLY A 95 11.82 -5.14 -10.04
CA GLY A 95 12.19 -4.64 -11.35
C GLY A 95 12.61 -3.17 -11.29
N LEU A 96 13.59 -2.89 -10.44
CA LEU A 96 14.21 -1.59 -10.22
C LEU A 96 15.73 -1.72 -10.35
N ASP A 97 16.36 -0.69 -10.91
CA ASP A 97 17.80 -0.52 -10.85
C ASP A 97 18.16 0.29 -9.59
N LEU A 98 18.70 -0.42 -8.59
CA LEU A 98 19.11 0.16 -7.31
C LEU A 98 20.64 0.18 -7.14
N ALA A 99 21.40 -0.06 -8.21
CA ALA A 99 22.87 -0.13 -8.13
C ALA A 99 23.51 1.21 -7.70
N GLY A 100 22.85 2.33 -7.98
CA GLY A 100 23.26 3.67 -7.54
C GLY A 100 22.84 4.03 -6.10
N CYS A 101 22.19 3.12 -5.37
CA CYS A 101 21.67 3.36 -4.02
C CYS A 101 22.47 2.59 -2.97
N ARG A 102 22.44 3.05 -1.72
CA ARG A 102 22.99 2.35 -0.56
C ARG A 102 21.88 2.00 0.43
N TYR A 103 21.82 0.76 0.88
CA TYR A 103 20.88 0.39 1.95
C TYR A 103 21.49 0.68 3.32
N VAL A 104 20.71 1.31 4.18
CA VAL A 104 21.08 1.60 5.56
C VAL A 104 20.03 0.99 6.47
N ARG A 105 20.38 -0.13 7.12
CA ARG A 105 19.57 -0.73 8.17
C ARG A 105 19.69 0.12 9.43
N LEU A 106 18.55 0.62 9.91
CA LEU A 106 18.42 1.43 11.10
C LEU A 106 17.77 0.60 12.22
N PRO A 107 18.27 0.70 13.46
CA PRO A 107 17.51 0.19 14.60
C PRO A 107 16.18 0.93 14.72
N ASP A 108 15.09 0.22 15.02
CA ASP A 108 13.78 0.80 15.31
C ASP A 108 13.81 1.42 16.72
N ARG A 109 14.28 2.67 16.78
CA ARG A 109 14.26 3.52 17.98
C ARG A 109 13.02 4.43 18.03
N GLY A 110 12.05 4.19 17.15
CA GLY A 110 10.84 5.01 17.00
C GLY A 110 10.99 6.19 16.03
N GLU A 111 9.88 6.90 15.83
CA GLU A 111 9.76 7.93 14.79
C GLU A 111 10.63 9.17 15.04
N GLU A 112 10.93 9.51 16.30
CA GLU A 112 11.77 10.66 16.66
C GLU A 112 13.23 10.47 16.25
N ALA A 113 13.76 9.25 16.38
CA ALA A 113 15.10 8.93 15.91
C ALA A 113 15.20 9.07 14.39
N ILE A 114 14.16 8.70 13.65
CA ILE A 114 14.11 8.87 12.19
C ILE A 114 13.96 10.35 11.81
N ALA A 115 13.15 11.10 12.55
CA ALA A 115 13.04 12.55 12.40
C ALA A 115 14.40 13.24 12.59
N ALA A 116 15.12 12.95 13.67
CA ALA A 116 16.45 13.50 13.92
C ALA A 116 17.46 13.07 12.83
N LEU A 117 17.43 11.80 12.41
CA LEU A 117 18.30 11.27 11.36
C LEU A 117 18.05 11.97 10.01
N SER A 118 16.82 12.39 9.71
CA SER A 118 16.50 13.10 8.47
C SER A 118 17.26 14.44 8.34
N ALA A 119 17.67 15.08 9.44
CA ALA A 119 18.47 16.32 9.40
C ALA A 119 19.83 16.15 8.67
N GLY A 120 20.31 14.90 8.52
CA GLY A 120 21.56 14.59 7.82
C GLY A 120 21.45 14.51 6.29
N TYR A 121 20.27 14.74 5.72
CA TYR A 121 19.98 14.66 4.28
C TYR A 121 19.43 15.99 3.78
N ASP A 122 19.74 16.33 2.53
CA ASP A 122 19.19 17.49 1.84
C ASP A 122 17.72 17.26 1.50
N LEU A 123 17.38 16.03 1.09
CA LEU A 123 16.02 15.57 0.80
C LEU A 123 15.69 14.29 1.58
N PHE A 124 14.57 14.29 2.29
CA PHE A 124 13.99 13.09 2.92
C PHE A 124 12.63 12.75 2.32
N VAL A 125 12.51 11.56 1.72
CA VAL A 125 11.26 11.01 1.19
C VAL A 125 10.77 9.93 2.14
N ASN A 126 9.60 10.13 2.73
CA ASN A 126 8.92 9.13 3.55
C ASN A 126 7.77 8.51 2.77
N GLY A 127 7.81 7.20 2.50
CA GLY A 127 6.64 6.48 2.00
C GLY A 127 6.29 5.26 2.85
N SER A 128 6.62 5.32 4.14
CA SER A 128 6.22 4.31 5.11
C SER A 128 4.73 4.46 5.46
N TYR A 129 3.99 3.36 5.34
CA TYR A 129 2.55 3.33 5.67
C TYR A 129 2.32 3.65 7.16
N MET A 130 1.29 4.48 7.44
CA MET A 130 0.90 4.96 8.77
C MET A 130 2.03 5.65 9.58
N SER A 131 3.06 6.15 8.92
CA SER A 131 4.11 6.94 9.55
C SER A 131 3.61 8.33 9.95
N ARG A 132 3.99 8.78 11.15
CA ARG A 132 3.74 10.13 11.68
C ARG A 132 5.05 10.87 11.99
N ILE A 133 6.11 10.58 11.24
CA ILE A 133 7.41 11.23 11.36
C ILE A 133 7.27 12.71 10.99
N SER A 134 7.78 13.60 11.84
CA SER A 134 8.01 15.02 11.53
C SER A 134 9.47 15.20 11.12
N PRO A 135 9.80 15.26 9.82
CA PRO A 135 11.20 15.33 9.38
C PRO A 135 11.86 16.65 9.78
N GLN A 136 13.19 16.63 9.85
CA GLN A 136 14.07 17.75 10.16
C GLN A 136 15.04 18.07 9.00
N SER A 137 14.93 17.36 7.87
CA SER A 137 15.66 17.68 6.65
C SER A 137 15.22 19.04 6.09
N PRO A 138 16.10 19.76 5.36
CA PRO A 138 15.74 21.02 4.70
C PRO A 138 14.59 20.87 3.70
N ARG A 139 14.55 19.73 2.98
CA ARG A 139 13.46 19.36 2.07
C ARG A 139 12.90 18.00 2.43
N SER A 140 11.58 17.84 2.34
CA SER A 140 10.96 16.53 2.52
C SER A 140 9.64 16.33 1.78
N ALA A 141 9.38 15.08 1.43
CA ALA A 141 8.17 14.65 0.74
C ALA A 141 7.54 13.45 1.44
N TYR A 142 6.22 13.41 1.53
CA TYR A 142 5.47 12.28 2.09
C TYR A 142 4.61 11.59 1.04
N LEU A 143 4.89 10.32 0.74
CA LEU A 143 4.08 9.49 -0.14
C LEU A 143 3.01 8.72 0.66
N CYS A 144 1.76 9.14 0.50
CA CYS A 144 0.61 8.52 1.12
C CYS A 144 -0.11 7.55 0.16
N PHE A 145 -0.16 6.28 0.54
CA PHE A 145 -0.96 5.26 -0.17
C PHE A 145 -2.45 5.33 0.17
N PHE A 146 -2.78 5.61 1.43
CA PHE A 146 -4.13 5.98 1.86
C PHE A 146 -4.13 6.56 3.29
N PRO A 147 -4.89 7.64 3.56
CA PRO A 147 -4.95 8.30 4.87
C PRO A 147 -5.89 7.59 5.87
N THR A 148 -5.74 6.28 6.05
CA THR A 148 -6.61 5.50 6.95
C THR A 148 -6.55 6.06 8.38
N PRO A 149 -7.68 6.46 8.99
CA PRO A 149 -7.70 6.86 10.39
C PRO A 149 -7.28 5.68 11.28
N PHE A 150 -6.36 5.89 12.22
CA PHE A 150 -5.92 4.84 13.14
C PHE A 150 -7.07 4.25 13.96
N ASP A 151 -8.09 5.05 14.26
CA ASP A 151 -9.26 4.63 15.04
C ASP A 151 -10.34 3.94 14.20
N HIS A 152 -10.17 3.73 12.89
CA HIS A 152 -11.26 3.31 11.99
C HIS A 152 -11.96 2.01 12.42
N ASP A 153 -11.22 1.03 12.94
CA ASP A 153 -11.74 -0.25 13.44
C ASP A 153 -12.06 -0.26 14.95
N MET A 154 -11.94 0.88 15.64
CA MET A 154 -12.26 0.97 17.05
C MET A 154 -13.77 1.01 17.33
N ALA A 155 -14.17 0.41 18.45
CA ALA A 155 -15.52 0.51 19.00
C ALA A 155 -15.91 1.99 19.23
N ALA A 156 -17.18 2.34 19.05
CA ALA A 156 -17.67 3.71 19.10
C ALA A 156 -17.31 4.45 20.41
N TRP A 157 -17.38 3.76 21.56
CA TRP A 157 -17.01 4.34 22.85
C TRP A 157 -15.50 4.63 22.96
N ARG A 158 -14.63 3.82 22.33
CA ARG A 158 -13.19 4.09 22.26
C ARG A 158 -12.90 5.29 21.37
N LYS A 159 -13.56 5.38 20.21
CA LYS A 159 -13.47 6.56 19.32
C LYS A 159 -13.84 7.84 20.07
N ALA A 160 -14.94 7.82 20.81
CA ALA A 160 -15.34 8.96 21.65
C ALA A 160 -14.28 9.29 22.70
N ALA A 161 -13.75 8.29 23.41
CA ALA A 161 -12.69 8.48 24.39
C ALA A 161 -11.41 9.07 23.79
N VAL A 162 -10.95 8.58 22.63
CA VAL A 162 -9.79 9.14 21.91
C VAL A 162 -10.05 10.59 21.51
N ARG A 163 -11.23 10.92 20.98
CA ARG A 163 -11.54 12.29 20.54
C ARG A 163 -11.65 13.28 21.69
N THR A 164 -12.10 12.84 22.86
CA THR A 164 -12.23 13.71 24.04
C THR A 164 -10.90 13.85 24.79
N ALA A 165 -10.17 12.76 25.01
CA ALA A 165 -8.94 12.76 25.80
C ALA A 165 -7.67 13.00 24.95
N GLY A 166 -7.69 12.64 23.67
CA GLY A 166 -6.55 12.72 22.75
C GLY A 166 -5.90 14.10 22.68
N PRO A 167 -6.66 15.22 22.60
CA PRO A 167 -6.07 16.56 22.59
C PRO A 167 -5.20 16.87 23.81
N LEU A 168 -5.58 16.38 25.00
CA LEU A 168 -4.82 16.56 26.25
C LEU A 168 -3.56 15.67 26.32
N LEU A 169 -3.49 14.65 25.45
CA LEU A 169 -2.39 13.69 25.37
C LEU A 169 -1.51 13.92 24.14
N ARG A 170 -1.73 14.99 23.37
CA ARG A 170 -0.84 15.37 22.26
C ARG A 170 0.57 15.61 22.78
N GLY A 171 1.55 15.09 22.06
CA GLY A 171 2.96 15.11 22.48
C GLY A 171 3.35 14.06 23.51
N VAL A 172 2.39 13.39 24.17
CA VAL A 172 2.70 12.23 25.02
C VAL A 172 2.96 11.03 24.12
N ARG A 173 4.09 10.36 24.30
CA ARG A 173 4.53 9.22 23.49
C ARG A 173 4.51 7.94 24.32
N PRO A 174 4.24 6.77 23.70
CA PRO A 174 4.33 5.52 24.42
C PRO A 174 5.81 5.24 24.72
N ALA A 175 6.12 4.95 25.98
CA ALA A 175 7.48 4.62 26.39
C ALA A 175 8.00 3.31 25.75
N VAL A 176 7.07 2.47 25.26
CA VAL A 176 7.36 1.24 24.51
C VAL A 176 6.47 1.19 23.27
N SER A 177 7.06 0.94 22.10
CA SER A 177 6.33 0.63 20.88
C SER A 177 6.83 -0.67 20.25
N PHE A 178 5.93 -1.36 19.54
CA PHE A 178 6.20 -2.65 18.93
C PHE A 178 6.73 -2.44 17.51
N GLY A 179 7.93 -2.99 17.26
CA GLY A 179 8.57 -3.06 15.95
C GLY A 179 8.14 -4.30 15.16
N GLN A 180 9.09 -4.96 14.50
CA GLN A 180 8.85 -6.21 13.78
C GLN A 180 8.77 -7.43 14.71
N GLY A 181 8.20 -8.53 14.20
CA GLY A 181 8.18 -9.82 14.90
C GLY A 181 7.05 -10.02 15.90
N TRP A 182 5.94 -9.28 15.74
CA TRP A 182 4.77 -9.36 16.61
C TRP A 182 3.51 -9.76 15.84
N TYR A 183 2.73 -10.66 16.41
CA TYR A 183 1.38 -10.96 15.92
C TYR A 183 0.36 -9.94 16.46
N PRO A 184 -0.86 -9.88 15.92
CA PRO A 184 -1.92 -9.04 16.48
C PRO A 184 -2.22 -9.37 17.96
N PRO A 185 -2.65 -8.38 18.77
CA PRO A 185 -2.97 -8.61 20.17
C PRO A 185 -4.13 -9.60 20.38
N GLU A 186 -3.96 -10.48 21.36
CA GLU A 186 -4.91 -11.52 21.76
C GLU A 186 -5.34 -11.39 23.22
N GLY A 187 -6.32 -12.21 23.60
CA GLY A 187 -6.75 -12.38 24.97
C GLY A 187 -8.17 -11.89 25.22
N GLY A 188 -8.48 -11.65 26.50
CA GLY A 188 -9.84 -11.33 26.94
C GLY A 188 -9.89 -10.03 27.75
N ARG A 189 -11.08 -9.74 28.30
CA ARG A 189 -11.30 -8.53 29.13
C ARG A 189 -10.33 -8.40 30.31
N ARG A 190 -9.80 -9.51 30.84
CA ARG A 190 -8.89 -9.53 32.01
C ARG A 190 -7.42 -9.28 31.65
N ARG A 191 -6.94 -9.83 30.53
CA ARG A 191 -5.56 -9.71 30.08
C ARG A 191 -5.53 -9.76 28.56
N GLN A 192 -4.86 -8.77 27.99
CA GLN A 192 -4.49 -8.72 26.59
C GLN A 192 -2.97 -8.88 26.49
N TRP A 193 -2.49 -9.65 25.53
CA TRP A 193 -1.07 -9.86 25.26
C TRP A 193 -0.80 -9.88 23.77
N THR A 194 0.47 -9.81 23.40
CA THR A 194 0.93 -9.85 22.01
C THR A 194 2.05 -10.89 21.93
N TRP A 195 1.94 -11.82 20.98
CA TRP A 195 2.95 -12.86 20.79
C TRP A 195 4.10 -12.35 19.92
N THR A 196 5.34 -12.69 20.30
CA THR A 196 6.47 -12.63 19.37
C THR A 196 6.44 -13.83 18.41
N ASN A 197 7.07 -13.73 17.25
CA ASN A 197 7.31 -14.86 16.35
C ASN A 197 8.62 -15.63 16.65
N GLY A 198 9.09 -15.56 17.90
CA GLY A 198 10.43 -16.00 18.32
C GLY A 198 11.46 -14.88 18.34
N SER A 199 11.24 -13.76 17.63
CA SER A 199 12.10 -12.58 17.69
C SER A 199 11.30 -11.29 17.56
N GLY A 200 10.98 -10.64 18.68
CA GLY A 200 10.15 -9.43 18.71
C GLY A 200 10.95 -8.17 19.04
N ILE A 201 10.86 -7.14 18.20
CA ILE A 201 11.54 -5.85 18.40
C ILE A 201 10.66 -4.90 19.22
N LEU A 202 11.20 -4.29 20.27
CA LEU A 202 10.61 -3.18 21.00
C LEU A 202 11.46 -1.92 20.83
N ALA A 203 10.83 -0.81 20.48
CA ALA A 203 11.42 0.51 20.57
C ALA A 203 11.07 1.12 21.93
N VAL A 204 12.09 1.46 22.71
CA VAL A 204 11.98 2.03 24.06
C VAL A 204 12.42 3.48 24.07
N SER A 205 11.62 4.35 24.70
CA SER A 205 11.89 5.79 24.78
C SER A 205 13.19 6.14 25.53
N PRO A 206 13.80 7.31 25.25
CA PRO A 206 14.93 7.85 26.01
C PRO A 206 14.69 7.98 27.53
N GLY A 207 15.76 8.19 28.31
CA GLY A 207 15.69 8.39 29.77
C GLY A 207 16.96 7.97 30.52
N GLU A 208 17.10 8.45 31.76
CA GLU A 208 18.29 8.23 32.58
C GLU A 208 18.21 6.96 33.46
N ARG A 209 17.06 6.67 34.06
CA ARG A 209 16.87 5.51 34.95
C ARG A 209 15.72 4.65 34.48
N ARG A 210 15.99 3.84 33.46
CA ARG A 210 14.96 3.10 32.73
C ARG A 210 14.93 1.64 33.16
N THR A 211 13.74 1.15 33.53
CA THR A 211 13.48 -0.29 33.69
C THR A 211 12.32 -0.69 32.80
N LEU A 212 12.55 -1.59 31.85
CA LEU A 212 11.48 -2.24 31.09
C LEU A 212 10.78 -3.23 32.00
N ARG A 213 9.47 -3.11 32.14
CA ARG A 213 8.62 -4.04 32.88
C ARG A 213 7.48 -4.53 31.99
N ALA A 214 7.13 -5.80 32.07
CA ALA A 214 5.83 -6.29 31.63
C ALA A 214 5.49 -7.61 32.33
N ASP A 215 4.36 -8.21 31.96
CA ASP A 215 4.10 -9.61 32.27
C ASP A 215 4.41 -10.45 31.03
N ILE A 216 5.27 -11.47 31.17
CA ILE A 216 5.65 -12.40 30.10
C ILE A 216 5.25 -13.83 30.46
N GLY A 217 4.78 -14.58 29.48
CA GLY A 217 4.50 -16.01 29.61
C GLY A 217 4.46 -16.72 28.26
N ARG A 218 4.11 -17.99 28.26
CA ARG A 218 3.88 -18.80 27.05
C ARG A 218 2.60 -19.63 27.20
N PRO A 219 1.42 -19.00 27.29
CA PRO A 219 0.18 -19.74 27.51
C PRO A 219 -0.07 -20.74 26.37
N GLY A 220 -0.25 -22.01 26.72
CA GLY A 220 -0.47 -23.09 25.76
C GLY A 220 0.81 -23.72 25.19
N ALA A 221 2.00 -23.23 25.53
CA ALA A 221 3.25 -23.86 25.12
C ALA A 221 3.50 -25.18 25.86
N PRO A 222 4.05 -26.20 25.19
CA PRO A 222 4.34 -27.49 25.82
C PRO A 222 5.49 -27.41 26.85
N THR A 223 6.41 -26.45 26.68
CA THR A 223 7.59 -26.26 27.53
C THR A 223 7.90 -24.78 27.73
N GLY A 224 8.73 -24.47 28.74
CA GLY A 224 9.33 -23.16 28.88
C GLY A 224 10.38 -22.86 27.80
N THR A 225 10.91 -21.63 27.79
CA THR A 225 12.02 -21.23 26.90
C THR A 225 12.97 -20.26 27.58
N SER A 226 14.19 -20.20 27.08
CA SER A 226 15.16 -19.17 27.46
C SER A 226 14.92 -17.92 26.62
N LEU A 227 14.45 -16.85 27.25
CA LEU A 227 14.31 -15.53 26.65
C LEU A 227 15.61 -14.74 26.81
N ARG A 228 16.16 -14.26 25.70
CA ARG A 228 17.24 -13.27 25.68
C ARG A 228 16.69 -11.91 25.29
N VAL A 229 17.06 -10.88 26.03
CA VAL A 229 16.81 -9.49 25.67
C VAL A 229 18.11 -8.90 25.15
N LEU A 230 18.12 -8.55 23.86
CA LEU A 230 19.28 -8.03 23.17
C LEU A 230 19.15 -6.52 22.95
N ASP A 231 20.27 -5.81 22.96
CA ASP A 231 20.34 -4.44 22.43
C ASP A 231 20.42 -4.43 20.89
N ALA A 232 20.42 -3.24 20.30
CA ALA A 232 20.52 -3.02 18.85
C ALA A 232 21.80 -3.62 18.21
N GLY A 233 22.88 -3.79 18.97
CA GLY A 233 24.14 -4.39 18.52
C GLY A 233 24.19 -5.92 18.70
N GLY A 234 23.12 -6.53 19.21
CA GLY A 234 23.07 -7.96 19.55
C GLY A 234 23.67 -8.31 20.92
N GLY A 235 24.08 -7.31 21.71
CA GLY A 235 24.57 -7.49 23.07
C GLY A 235 23.46 -8.02 23.99
N VAL A 236 23.74 -9.04 24.79
CA VAL A 236 22.75 -9.62 25.70
C VAL A 236 22.62 -8.76 26.95
N LEU A 237 21.49 -8.07 27.11
CA LEU A 237 21.17 -7.27 28.29
C LEU A 237 20.60 -8.11 29.43
N ALA A 238 19.82 -9.14 29.09
CA ALA A 238 19.26 -10.08 30.06
C ALA A 238 19.01 -11.45 29.46
N LYS A 239 19.05 -12.49 30.31
CA LYS A 239 18.63 -13.85 29.99
C LYS A 239 17.71 -14.34 31.09
N LEU A 240 16.52 -14.84 30.72
CA LEU A 240 15.47 -15.26 31.64
C LEU A 240 14.87 -16.58 31.18
N GLU A 241 14.40 -17.40 32.12
CA GLU A 241 13.62 -18.59 31.81
C GLU A 241 12.13 -18.28 31.93
N ILE A 242 11.38 -18.52 30.86
CA ILE A 242 9.97 -18.18 30.75
C ILE A 242 9.13 -19.46 30.73
N GLY A 243 8.20 -19.56 31.66
CA GLY A 243 7.23 -20.66 31.76
C GLY A 243 5.93 -20.39 31.00
N ALA A 244 4.98 -21.33 31.14
CA ALA A 244 3.67 -21.23 30.50
C ALA A 244 2.83 -20.07 31.07
N ASP A 245 2.83 -19.89 32.39
CA ASP A 245 2.07 -18.84 33.05
C ASP A 245 2.72 -17.46 32.90
N PHE A 246 1.89 -16.42 32.93
CA PHE A 246 2.37 -15.05 32.96
C PHE A 246 3.03 -14.72 34.31
N ALA A 247 4.30 -14.32 34.26
CA ALA A 247 5.04 -13.80 35.39
C ALA A 247 5.50 -12.35 35.11
N PRO A 248 5.61 -11.50 36.14
CA PRO A 248 6.26 -10.20 36.00
C PRO A 248 7.71 -10.38 35.55
N PHE A 249 8.15 -9.55 34.61
CA PHE A 249 9.53 -9.46 34.17
C PHE A 249 10.00 -8.01 34.26
N GLU A 250 11.24 -7.82 34.68
CA GLU A 250 11.87 -6.49 34.79
C GLU A 250 13.31 -6.57 34.27
N VAL A 251 13.67 -5.66 33.37
CA VAL A 251 15.02 -5.56 32.78
C VAL A 251 15.50 -4.11 32.93
N PRO A 252 16.58 -3.86 33.69
CA PRO A 252 17.23 -2.55 33.72
C PRO A 252 17.81 -2.24 32.35
N LEU A 253 17.62 -1.02 31.88
CA LEU A 253 18.15 -0.56 30.60
C LEU A 253 19.23 0.51 30.84
N PRO A 254 20.28 0.56 30.01
CA PRO A 254 21.25 1.66 30.04
C PRO A 254 20.57 3.03 29.88
N PRO A 255 21.16 4.15 30.30
CA PRO A 255 20.66 5.48 29.95
C PRO A 255 20.83 5.76 28.44
N THR A 256 19.97 6.59 27.87
CA THR A 256 20.13 7.08 26.49
C THR A 256 19.35 8.37 26.26
N THR A 257 19.77 9.16 25.28
CA THR A 257 19.06 10.34 24.79
C THR A 257 18.15 10.06 23.59
N ASP A 258 18.38 8.95 22.87
CA ASP A 258 17.78 8.72 21.53
C ASP A 258 16.89 7.46 21.46
N GLY A 259 16.57 6.90 22.63
CA GLY A 259 15.85 5.64 22.75
C GLY A 259 16.72 4.41 22.53
N THR A 260 16.10 3.23 22.56
CA THR A 260 16.79 1.94 22.44
C THR A 260 15.92 0.94 21.70
N GLU A 261 16.50 0.25 20.72
CA GLU A 261 15.90 -0.96 20.15
C GLU A 261 16.27 -2.14 21.06
N LEU A 262 15.28 -2.93 21.43
CA LEU A 262 15.44 -4.17 22.17
C LEU A 262 14.87 -5.32 21.36
N THR A 263 15.61 -6.41 21.24
CA THR A 263 15.11 -7.63 20.59
C THR A 263 14.86 -8.71 21.64
N LEU A 264 13.62 -9.17 21.75
CA LEU A 264 13.22 -10.30 22.58
C LEU A 264 13.33 -11.57 21.75
N VAL A 265 14.35 -12.38 22.01
CA VAL A 265 14.65 -13.61 21.27
C VAL A 265 14.38 -14.83 22.14
N SER A 266 13.56 -15.75 21.64
CA SER A 266 13.26 -17.04 22.26
C SER A 266 13.08 -18.12 21.21
N ASP A 267 13.09 -19.38 21.63
CA ASP A 267 12.60 -20.44 20.77
C ASP A 267 11.09 -20.24 20.51
N ALA A 268 10.66 -20.52 19.28
CA ALA A 268 9.26 -20.51 18.90
C ALA A 268 8.66 -21.92 19.00
N PHE A 269 7.33 -21.99 19.09
CA PHE A 269 6.58 -23.24 18.95
C PHE A 269 5.31 -22.99 18.14
N SER A 270 4.84 -24.01 17.43
CA SER A 270 3.53 -24.00 16.79
C SER A 270 2.48 -24.66 17.71
N PRO A 271 1.37 -23.99 18.06
CA PRO A 271 0.31 -24.55 18.91
C PRO A 271 -0.38 -25.80 18.36
N GLY A 272 -0.42 -25.98 17.04
CA GLY A 272 -0.94 -27.18 16.37
C GLY A 272 -1.57 -26.88 15.01
N ASP A 273 -2.20 -27.87 14.37
CA ASP A 273 -2.70 -27.76 12.99
C ASP A 273 -3.76 -26.65 12.79
N ALA A 274 -4.47 -26.25 13.85
CA ALA A 274 -5.45 -25.17 13.81
C ALA A 274 -4.82 -23.77 13.95
N ASP A 275 -3.61 -23.68 14.50
CA ASP A 275 -2.85 -22.45 14.66
C ASP A 275 -1.37 -22.74 14.38
N VAL A 276 -1.00 -22.54 13.12
CA VAL A 276 0.33 -22.85 12.56
C VAL A 276 1.35 -21.73 12.79
N ARG A 277 1.02 -20.74 13.62
CA ARG A 277 1.92 -19.64 13.89
C ARG A 277 3.07 -20.11 14.76
N GLU A 278 4.28 -19.72 14.38
CA GLU A 278 5.45 -19.85 15.24
C GLU A 278 5.39 -18.79 16.34
N LEU A 279 5.10 -19.20 17.58
CA LEU A 279 4.91 -18.33 18.74
C LEU A 279 6.11 -18.42 19.70
N GLY A 280 6.75 -17.29 19.99
CA GLY A 280 7.85 -17.18 20.94
C GLY A 280 7.34 -16.99 22.38
N VAL A 281 7.33 -15.74 22.83
CA VAL A 281 6.81 -15.32 24.14
C VAL A 281 5.61 -14.39 23.99
N ALA A 282 4.66 -14.49 24.92
CA ALA A 282 3.53 -13.58 25.02
C ALA A 282 3.88 -12.43 25.97
N VAL A 283 3.77 -11.19 25.48
CA VAL A 283 4.08 -9.99 26.27
C VAL A 283 2.80 -9.20 26.56
N SER A 284 2.59 -8.85 27.83
CA SER A 284 1.41 -8.12 28.29
C SER A 284 1.82 -6.89 29.10
N ARG A 285 1.24 -5.73 28.76
CA ARG A 285 1.44 -4.43 29.45
C ARG A 285 2.92 -3.98 29.53
N PRO A 286 3.67 -3.98 28.41
CA PRO A 286 5.03 -3.45 28.42
C PRO A 286 5.00 -1.96 28.77
N ARG A 287 5.88 -1.59 29.69
CA ARG A 287 6.04 -0.23 30.19
C ARG A 287 7.49 -0.01 30.56
N VAL A 288 7.95 1.23 30.47
CA VAL A 288 9.25 1.63 30.97
C VAL A 288 8.95 2.57 32.12
N THR A 289 9.48 2.28 33.28
CA THR A 289 9.44 3.23 34.39
C THR A 289 10.73 4.04 34.33
N ASP A 290 10.61 5.34 34.11
CA ASP A 290 11.64 6.31 34.47
C ASP A 290 11.35 6.88 35.87
N GLY A 291 12.39 7.35 36.57
CA GLY A 291 12.29 7.82 37.95
C GLY A 291 11.27 8.94 38.19
N ASP A 292 10.86 9.65 37.14
CA ASP A 292 10.08 10.90 37.21
C ASP A 292 8.68 10.85 36.55
N GLU A 293 8.11 9.66 36.29
CA GLU A 293 6.80 9.57 35.63
C GLU A 293 5.62 10.04 36.51
N GLY A 294 5.13 11.25 36.23
CA GLY A 294 3.91 11.82 36.82
C GLY A 294 2.62 11.04 36.48
N PRO A 295 1.53 11.27 37.22
CA PRO A 295 0.28 10.49 37.11
C PRO A 295 -0.39 10.54 35.72
N ILE A 296 -0.18 11.61 34.94
CA ILE A 296 -0.71 11.75 33.58
C ILE A 296 0.03 10.83 32.59
N ALA A 297 1.34 10.62 32.77
CA ALA A 297 2.13 9.70 31.93
C ALA A 297 1.73 8.22 32.13
N ARG A 298 1.11 7.88 33.26
CA ARG A 298 0.67 6.51 33.59
C ARG A 298 -0.63 6.08 32.92
N LEU A 299 -1.52 7.02 32.56
CA LEU A 299 -2.79 6.72 31.89
C LEU A 299 -2.59 6.13 30.47
N PRO A 300 -1.68 6.68 29.64
CA PRO A 300 -1.22 6.07 28.39
C PRO A 300 -0.70 4.64 28.50
N LEU A 301 0.00 4.30 29.59
CA LEU A 301 0.55 2.94 29.81
C LEU A 301 -0.57 1.89 29.90
N ARG A 302 -1.76 2.28 30.37
CA ARG A 302 -2.92 1.40 30.49
C ARG A 302 -3.78 1.39 29.22
N PHE A 303 -3.76 2.48 28.46
CA PHE A 303 -4.58 2.67 27.27
C PHE A 303 -3.78 3.38 26.15
N PRO A 304 -2.80 2.71 25.52
CA PRO A 304 -1.90 3.35 24.55
C PRO A 304 -2.62 3.87 23.31
N TRP A 305 -3.81 3.36 23.00
CA TRP A 305 -4.67 3.88 21.94
C TRP A 305 -5.18 5.30 22.19
N LEU A 306 -5.17 5.80 23.43
CA LEU A 306 -5.50 7.20 23.75
C LEU A 306 -4.42 8.20 23.30
N LEU A 307 -3.18 7.74 23.11
CA LEU A 307 -2.06 8.60 22.69
C LEU A 307 -2.12 9.04 21.23
N ARG A 308 -2.92 8.35 20.43
CA ARG A 308 -3.03 8.60 19.00
C ARG A 308 -4.30 9.38 18.73
N ASP A 309 -4.25 10.69 18.99
CA ASP A 309 -5.28 11.60 18.50
C ASP A 309 -5.29 11.56 16.96
N PRO A 310 -6.40 11.12 16.32
CA PRO A 310 -6.51 11.09 14.86
C PRO A 310 -6.57 12.49 14.25
N ALA A 311 -6.86 13.53 15.05
CA ALA A 311 -6.82 14.92 14.61
C ALA A 311 -5.45 15.58 14.76
N ASP A 312 -4.49 14.92 15.43
CA ASP A 312 -3.11 15.40 15.48
C ASP A 312 -2.39 15.06 14.17
N LEU A 313 -2.34 16.06 13.30
CA LEU A 313 -1.74 15.99 11.97
C LEU A 313 -0.55 16.93 11.82
N ALA A 314 -0.02 17.44 12.94
CA ALA A 314 1.07 18.43 12.94
C ALA A 314 2.36 17.90 12.28
N TYR A 315 2.55 16.58 12.24
CA TYR A 315 3.68 15.97 11.53
C TYR A 315 3.67 16.26 10.02
N LEU A 316 2.49 16.50 9.43
CA LEU A 316 2.38 16.86 8.02
C LEU A 316 2.94 18.26 7.73
N ASP A 317 3.05 19.13 8.73
CA ASP A 317 3.64 20.47 8.57
C ASP A 317 5.16 20.43 8.32
N GLY A 318 5.80 19.30 8.61
CA GLY A 318 7.22 19.11 8.31
C GLY A 318 7.52 18.81 6.84
N TYR A 319 6.50 18.57 6.00
CA TYR A 319 6.69 18.18 4.60
C TYR A 319 6.42 19.32 3.63
N ASP A 320 7.34 19.55 2.69
CA ASP A 320 7.15 20.50 1.58
C ASP A 320 6.03 20.04 0.63
N VAL A 321 5.87 18.71 0.50
CA VAL A 321 4.80 18.11 -0.31
C VAL A 321 4.29 16.81 0.30
N VAL A 322 2.97 16.66 0.27
CA VAL A 322 2.29 15.37 0.42
C VAL A 322 1.90 14.89 -0.98
N MET A 323 2.20 13.64 -1.28
CA MET A 323 1.87 12.99 -2.55
C MET A 323 0.87 11.86 -2.30
N ALA A 324 -0.11 11.73 -3.18
CA ALA A 324 -1.08 10.66 -3.20
C ALA A 324 -0.76 9.69 -4.34
N ASN A 325 -0.89 8.39 -4.09
CA ASN A 325 -0.75 7.38 -5.14
C ASN A 325 -1.90 7.36 -6.17
N SER A 326 -2.97 8.12 -5.95
CA SER A 326 -4.13 8.20 -6.84
C SER A 326 -4.95 9.47 -6.57
N GLN A 327 -5.81 9.84 -7.50
CA GLN A 327 -6.78 10.93 -7.32
C GLN A 327 -7.82 10.58 -6.25
N PHE A 328 -8.22 9.31 -6.14
CA PHE A 328 -9.07 8.86 -5.04
C PHE A 328 -8.42 9.11 -3.67
N THR A 329 -7.17 8.70 -3.50
CA THR A 329 -6.41 8.93 -2.28
C THR A 329 -6.23 10.43 -2.00
N GLN A 330 -5.92 11.23 -3.02
CA GLN A 330 -5.82 12.70 -2.92
C GLN A 330 -7.10 13.31 -2.37
N GLY A 331 -8.27 12.88 -2.87
CA GLY A 331 -9.57 13.33 -2.37
C GLY A 331 -9.78 13.00 -0.89
N TRP A 332 -9.34 11.83 -0.44
CA TRP A 332 -9.40 11.44 0.97
C TRP A 332 -8.39 12.16 1.86
N ILE A 333 -7.20 12.50 1.35
CA ILE A 333 -6.24 13.35 2.05
C ILE A 333 -6.88 14.72 2.31
N ARG A 334 -7.49 15.35 1.30
CA ARG A 334 -8.21 16.62 1.47
C ARG A 334 -9.36 16.50 2.47
N ARG A 335 -10.10 15.39 2.44
CA ARG A 335 -11.26 15.19 3.32
C ARG A 335 -10.87 14.92 4.77
N LEU A 336 -9.93 14.01 5.01
CA LEU A 336 -9.55 13.52 6.34
C LEU A 336 -8.44 14.35 6.97
N TRP A 337 -7.42 14.71 6.20
CA TRP A 337 -6.26 15.45 6.70
C TRP A 337 -6.36 16.96 6.53
N LYS A 338 -7.32 17.45 5.72
CA LYS A 338 -7.46 18.88 5.40
C LYS A 338 -6.19 19.46 4.79
N ARG A 339 -5.51 18.66 3.96
CA ARG A 339 -4.32 19.05 3.21
C ARG A 339 -4.53 18.82 1.73
N ASP A 340 -3.88 19.62 0.91
CA ASP A 340 -3.70 19.31 -0.50
C ASP A 340 -2.55 18.31 -0.67
N ALA A 341 -2.61 17.57 -1.76
CA ALA A 341 -1.56 16.64 -2.14
C ALA A 341 -1.38 16.68 -3.66
N ASP A 342 -0.15 16.51 -4.13
CA ASP A 342 0.10 16.23 -5.54
C ASP A 342 -0.19 14.75 -5.81
N VAL A 343 -0.55 14.38 -7.04
CA VAL A 343 -0.71 12.96 -7.40
C VAL A 343 0.60 12.49 -8.01
N LEU A 344 1.14 11.39 -7.48
CA LEU A 344 2.23 10.62 -8.07
C LEU A 344 1.70 9.20 -8.27
N PHE A 345 1.32 8.85 -9.49
CA PHE A 345 0.78 7.52 -9.77
C PHE A 345 1.82 6.44 -9.50
N PRO A 346 1.45 5.21 -9.13
CA PRO A 346 2.43 4.15 -8.98
C PRO A 346 3.06 3.79 -10.33
N PRO A 347 4.35 3.45 -10.35
CA PRO A 347 5.04 3.07 -11.57
C PRO A 347 4.68 1.64 -11.97
N ILE A 348 4.28 1.45 -13.24
CA ILE A 348 3.89 0.15 -13.82
C ILE A 348 4.90 -0.25 -14.90
N GLN A 349 5.39 -1.48 -14.83
CA GLN A 349 6.37 -2.03 -15.77
C GLN A 349 5.74 -2.47 -17.09
N VAL A 350 5.11 -1.53 -17.80
CA VAL A 350 4.35 -1.80 -19.03
C VAL A 350 5.19 -2.51 -20.10
N GLN A 351 6.52 -2.30 -20.10
CA GLN A 351 7.45 -2.90 -21.05
C GLN A 351 7.62 -4.41 -20.86
N ARG A 352 7.24 -4.96 -19.71
CA ARG A 352 7.29 -6.42 -19.43
C ARG A 352 6.05 -7.16 -19.96
N LEU A 353 5.01 -6.41 -20.34
CA LEU A 353 3.74 -6.96 -20.80
C LEU A 353 3.73 -6.89 -22.32
N HIS A 354 3.56 -8.04 -22.97
CA HIS A 354 3.70 -8.17 -24.41
C HIS A 354 2.41 -8.76 -24.98
N PRO A 355 1.42 -7.92 -25.34
CA PRO A 355 0.14 -8.37 -25.87
C PRO A 355 0.33 -9.37 -27.01
N ALA A 356 -0.26 -10.56 -26.86
CA ALA A 356 -0.17 -11.59 -27.89
C ALA A 356 -0.92 -11.16 -29.15
N PRO A 357 -0.38 -11.43 -30.37
CA PRO A 357 -1.06 -11.10 -31.63
C PRO A 357 -2.44 -11.75 -31.75
N VAL A 358 -2.57 -12.97 -31.22
CA VAL A 358 -3.82 -13.70 -31.10
C VAL A 358 -4.12 -13.86 -29.63
N ARG A 359 -5.33 -13.45 -29.24
CA ARG A 359 -5.76 -13.39 -27.85
C ARG A 359 -6.63 -14.57 -27.50
N GLU A 360 -6.45 -15.12 -26.31
CA GLU A 360 -7.29 -16.19 -25.80
C GLU A 360 -8.67 -15.66 -25.45
N LYS A 361 -9.70 -16.49 -25.65
CA LYS A 361 -11.06 -16.26 -25.13
C LYS A 361 -11.05 -16.49 -23.62
N ALA A 362 -10.41 -15.61 -22.88
CA ALA A 362 -10.21 -15.75 -21.44
C ALA A 362 -10.55 -14.47 -20.70
N VAL A 363 -11.18 -14.65 -19.54
CA VAL A 363 -11.31 -13.64 -18.49
C VAL A 363 -10.22 -13.89 -17.46
N VAL A 364 -9.48 -12.87 -17.03
CA VAL A 364 -8.47 -12.97 -15.97
C VAL A 364 -8.74 -11.98 -14.85
N THR A 365 -8.50 -12.39 -13.61
CA THR A 365 -8.46 -11.51 -12.44
C THR A 365 -7.19 -11.77 -11.65
N VAL A 366 -6.56 -10.69 -11.14
CA VAL A 366 -5.29 -10.76 -10.41
C VAL A 366 -5.38 -10.00 -9.10
N GLY A 367 -5.08 -10.68 -8.00
CA GLY A 367 -4.86 -10.07 -6.70
C GLY A 367 -4.94 -11.08 -5.55
N ARG A 368 -4.38 -10.71 -4.38
CA ARG A 368 -4.30 -11.58 -3.20
C ARG A 368 -5.66 -12.20 -2.84
N PHE A 369 -5.65 -13.48 -2.48
CA PHE A 369 -6.82 -14.17 -1.95
C PHE A 369 -7.07 -13.70 -0.52
N PHE A 370 -8.04 -12.79 -0.37
CA PHE A 370 -8.50 -12.30 0.92
C PHE A 370 -10.01 -12.47 1.04
N ALA A 371 -10.44 -13.08 2.14
CA ALA A 371 -11.85 -13.19 2.46
C ALA A 371 -12.50 -11.80 2.61
N PRO A 372 -13.76 -11.62 2.19
CA PRO A 372 -14.52 -10.42 2.48
C PRO A 372 -14.48 -10.03 3.95
N GLY A 373 -14.38 -8.72 4.22
CA GLY A 373 -14.22 -8.18 5.57
C GLY A 373 -12.78 -7.86 5.95
N LEU A 374 -11.79 -8.40 5.22
CA LEU A 374 -10.37 -8.08 5.39
C LEU A 374 -9.91 -7.10 4.32
N GLY A 375 -9.91 -5.80 4.63
CA GLY A 375 -9.33 -4.74 3.78
C GLY A 375 -9.76 -4.78 2.31
N HIS A 376 -8.78 -4.82 1.40
CA HIS A 376 -8.94 -4.81 -0.07
C HIS A 376 -9.31 -6.19 -0.66
N ALA A 377 -10.36 -6.83 -0.15
CA ALA A 377 -10.84 -8.10 -0.70
C ALA A 377 -11.16 -7.97 -2.20
N LYS A 378 -10.58 -8.85 -3.03
CA LYS A 378 -10.71 -8.77 -4.49
C LYS A 378 -12.01 -9.35 -5.03
N ARG A 379 -12.80 -10.01 -4.17
CA ARG A 379 -14.12 -10.57 -4.52
C ARG A 379 -14.03 -11.65 -5.60
N GLN A 380 -12.97 -12.47 -5.54
CA GLN A 380 -12.73 -13.56 -6.50
C GLN A 380 -13.85 -14.60 -6.47
N LEU A 381 -14.40 -14.90 -5.29
CA LEU A 381 -15.51 -15.84 -5.15
C LEU A 381 -16.73 -15.38 -5.96
N GLU A 382 -17.14 -14.12 -5.79
CA GLU A 382 -18.26 -13.53 -6.51
C GLU A 382 -17.99 -13.50 -8.03
N MET A 383 -16.78 -13.14 -8.45
CA MET A 383 -16.41 -13.16 -9.87
C MET A 383 -16.47 -14.56 -10.49
N VAL A 384 -16.03 -15.60 -9.77
CA VAL A 384 -16.13 -16.99 -10.24
C VAL A 384 -17.59 -17.43 -10.38
N GLN A 385 -18.45 -17.02 -9.44
CA GLN A 385 -19.89 -17.29 -9.51
C GLN A 385 -20.53 -16.61 -10.73
N TRP A 386 -20.27 -15.33 -10.96
CA TRP A 386 -20.78 -14.61 -12.14
C TRP A 386 -20.30 -15.20 -13.46
N PHE A 387 -19.03 -15.61 -13.54
CA PHE A 387 -18.52 -16.31 -14.71
C PHE A 387 -19.25 -17.65 -14.93
N GLY A 388 -19.48 -18.40 -13.86
CA GLY A 388 -20.23 -19.66 -13.92
C GLY A 388 -21.67 -19.50 -14.38
N GLU A 389 -22.35 -18.42 -13.99
CA GLU A 389 -23.70 -18.08 -14.47
C GLU A 389 -23.70 -17.79 -15.98
N LEU A 390 -22.79 -16.95 -16.45
CA LEU A 390 -22.63 -16.64 -17.88
C LEU A 390 -22.31 -17.89 -18.70
N TYR A 391 -21.38 -18.72 -18.22
CA TYR A 391 -20.99 -19.94 -18.93
C TYR A 391 -22.14 -20.93 -19.07
N ARG A 392 -22.89 -21.17 -17.97
CA ARG A 392 -24.04 -22.09 -17.98
C ARG A 392 -25.20 -21.58 -18.83
N ALA A 393 -25.36 -20.26 -18.94
CA ALA A 393 -26.34 -19.65 -19.85
C ALA A 393 -25.97 -19.81 -21.34
N GLY A 394 -24.76 -20.27 -21.65
CA GLY A 394 -24.26 -20.37 -23.03
C GLY A 394 -23.74 -19.04 -23.60
N ASP A 395 -23.58 -18.02 -22.75
CA ASP A 395 -23.19 -16.66 -23.16
C ASP A 395 -21.70 -16.54 -23.49
N LEU A 396 -20.87 -17.47 -23.04
CA LEU A 396 -19.41 -17.45 -23.18
C LEU A 396 -18.87 -18.79 -23.74
N PRO A 397 -19.29 -19.21 -24.96
CA PRO A 397 -18.89 -20.50 -25.52
C PRO A 397 -17.38 -20.55 -25.78
N GLY A 398 -16.73 -21.56 -25.21
CA GLY A 398 -15.28 -21.76 -25.34
C GLY A 398 -14.42 -20.73 -24.59
N TRP A 399 -15.01 -19.94 -23.68
CA TRP A 399 -14.24 -19.05 -22.83
C TRP A 399 -13.78 -19.73 -21.54
N THR A 400 -12.61 -19.33 -21.04
CA THR A 400 -12.07 -19.74 -19.74
C THR A 400 -12.00 -18.57 -18.77
N MET A 401 -11.86 -18.86 -17.48
CA MET A 401 -11.52 -17.87 -16.46
C MET A 401 -10.23 -18.24 -15.73
N HIS A 402 -9.34 -17.28 -15.53
CA HIS A 402 -8.11 -17.43 -14.77
C HIS A 402 -8.17 -16.57 -13.51
N VAL A 403 -8.07 -17.20 -12.34
CA VAL A 403 -8.07 -16.53 -11.04
C VAL A 403 -6.69 -16.63 -10.44
N VAL A 404 -5.99 -15.50 -10.35
CA VAL A 404 -4.56 -15.46 -9.98
C VAL A 404 -4.37 -14.61 -8.73
N GLY A 405 -3.53 -15.05 -7.80
CA GLY A 405 -3.30 -14.28 -6.58
C GLY A 405 -2.35 -14.91 -5.58
N GLY A 406 -1.71 -14.08 -4.76
CA GLY A 406 -0.99 -14.56 -3.57
C GLY A 406 -1.99 -15.12 -2.54
N CYS A 407 -1.67 -16.25 -1.92
CA CYS A 407 -2.44 -16.87 -0.85
C CYS A 407 -1.52 -17.20 0.31
N GLU A 408 -1.78 -16.55 1.44
CA GLU A 408 -1.20 -16.92 2.74
C GLU A 408 -1.98 -18.10 3.33
N ASP A 409 -1.35 -18.88 4.22
CA ASP A 409 -1.96 -20.07 4.82
C ASP A 409 -3.27 -19.76 5.56
N SER A 410 -3.35 -18.59 6.20
CA SER A 410 -4.55 -18.11 6.88
C SER A 410 -5.76 -17.91 5.95
N GLN A 411 -5.52 -17.82 4.63
CA GLN A 411 -6.55 -17.58 3.61
C GLN A 411 -6.91 -18.84 2.82
N LEU A 412 -6.32 -20.00 3.14
CA LEU A 412 -6.67 -21.29 2.52
C LEU A 412 -8.18 -21.59 2.58
N PRO A 413 -8.92 -21.33 3.69
CA PRO A 413 -10.37 -21.56 3.71
C PRO A 413 -11.15 -20.75 2.66
N TYR A 414 -10.70 -19.53 2.34
CA TYR A 414 -11.31 -18.72 1.29
C TYR A 414 -10.92 -19.21 -0.10
N LEU A 415 -9.66 -19.61 -0.30
CA LEU A 415 -9.22 -20.24 -1.55
C LEU A 415 -10.05 -21.48 -1.89
N GLU A 416 -10.34 -22.34 -0.90
CA GLU A 416 -11.17 -23.53 -1.10
C GLU A 416 -12.61 -23.20 -1.47
N GLN A 417 -13.19 -22.10 -0.94
CA GLN A 417 -14.50 -21.63 -1.40
C GLN A 417 -14.48 -21.22 -2.87
N VAL A 418 -13.42 -20.52 -3.31
CA VAL A 418 -13.24 -20.13 -4.71
C VAL A 418 -13.07 -21.37 -5.60
N ARG A 419 -12.31 -22.38 -5.16
CA ARG A 419 -12.16 -23.67 -5.86
C ARG A 419 -13.49 -24.40 -6.01
N ALA A 420 -14.25 -24.49 -4.91
CA ALA A 420 -15.56 -25.13 -4.93
C ALA A 420 -16.53 -24.42 -5.89
N ALA A 421 -16.54 -23.09 -5.91
CA ALA A 421 -17.37 -22.31 -6.84
C ALA A 421 -17.00 -22.52 -8.31
N GLY A 422 -15.72 -22.77 -8.61
CA GLY A 422 -15.22 -23.04 -9.95
C GLY A 422 -15.33 -24.50 -10.41
N ALA A 423 -15.72 -25.42 -9.53
CA ALA A 423 -15.75 -26.86 -9.84
C ALA A 423 -16.74 -27.18 -10.98
N GLY A 424 -16.26 -27.92 -11.98
CA GLY A 424 -17.05 -28.28 -13.17
C GLY A 424 -17.24 -27.14 -14.19
N LEU A 425 -16.56 -26.00 -14.00
CA LEU A 425 -16.53 -24.87 -14.94
C LEU A 425 -15.13 -24.76 -15.58
N PRO A 426 -14.97 -24.06 -16.72
CA PRO A 426 -13.65 -23.79 -17.30
C PRO A 426 -12.91 -22.67 -16.53
N VAL A 427 -12.71 -22.88 -15.23
CA VAL A 427 -12.06 -21.95 -14.31
C VAL A 427 -10.74 -22.56 -13.86
N GLN A 428 -9.64 -21.82 -14.03
CA GLN A 428 -8.30 -22.19 -13.58
C GLN A 428 -7.86 -21.26 -12.46
N ILE A 429 -7.45 -21.83 -11.33
CA ILE A 429 -7.07 -21.08 -10.13
C ILE A 429 -5.57 -21.26 -9.88
N HIS A 430 -4.85 -20.14 -9.84
CA HIS A 430 -3.39 -20.04 -9.81
C HIS A 430 -2.93 -19.33 -8.51
N PRO A 431 -2.96 -20.00 -7.34
CA PRO A 431 -2.44 -19.42 -6.12
C PRO A 431 -0.91 -19.36 -6.17
N ASN A 432 -0.34 -18.22 -5.73
CA ASN A 432 1.10 -18.00 -5.67
C ASN A 432 1.83 -18.26 -7.01
N ALA A 433 1.17 -17.94 -8.13
CA ALA A 433 1.73 -18.12 -9.47
C ALA A 433 3.05 -17.34 -9.65
N PRO A 434 4.08 -17.93 -10.30
CA PRO A 434 5.31 -17.21 -10.63
C PRO A 434 5.01 -16.00 -11.51
N ARG A 435 5.82 -14.93 -11.36
CA ARG A 435 5.60 -13.66 -12.07
C ARG A 435 5.48 -13.83 -13.59
N ALA A 436 6.34 -14.65 -14.19
CA ALA A 436 6.30 -14.94 -15.63
C ALA A 436 4.97 -15.55 -16.08
N GLN A 437 4.34 -16.37 -15.24
CA GLN A 437 3.02 -16.93 -15.53
C GLN A 437 1.94 -15.84 -15.45
N VAL A 438 2.02 -14.93 -14.47
CA VAL A 438 1.10 -13.79 -14.37
C VAL A 438 1.20 -12.89 -15.61
N GLU A 439 2.43 -12.55 -16.03
CA GLU A 439 2.68 -11.75 -17.23
C GLU A 439 2.16 -12.41 -18.50
N HIS A 440 2.36 -13.72 -18.64
CA HIS A 440 1.81 -14.51 -19.73
C HIS A 440 0.27 -14.44 -19.76
N LEU A 441 -0.39 -14.73 -18.64
CA LEU A 441 -1.85 -14.70 -18.54
C LEU A 441 -2.44 -13.32 -18.85
N LEU A 442 -1.81 -12.25 -18.35
CA LEU A 442 -2.22 -10.88 -18.66
C LEU A 442 -1.99 -10.50 -20.13
N SER A 443 -0.97 -11.07 -20.76
CA SER A 443 -0.61 -10.82 -22.16
C SER A 443 -1.44 -11.61 -23.17
N THR A 444 -2.01 -12.75 -22.78
CA THR A 444 -2.82 -13.60 -23.67
C THR A 444 -4.32 -13.45 -23.45
N SER A 445 -4.78 -13.15 -22.23
CA SER A 445 -6.22 -13.07 -21.91
C SER A 445 -6.93 -11.91 -22.59
N SER A 446 -8.21 -12.09 -22.92
CA SER A 446 -9.01 -11.09 -23.65
C SER A 446 -9.64 -10.02 -22.76
N VAL A 447 -10.01 -10.36 -21.53
CA VAL A 447 -10.78 -9.48 -20.64
C VAL A 447 -10.21 -9.57 -19.24
N PHE A 448 -10.10 -8.43 -18.55
CA PHE A 448 -9.71 -8.38 -17.14
C PHE A 448 -10.90 -7.97 -16.28
N TRP A 449 -11.16 -8.69 -15.20
CA TRP A 449 -12.19 -8.35 -14.23
C TRP A 449 -11.60 -7.84 -12.91
N SER A 450 -12.23 -6.83 -12.32
CA SER A 450 -11.96 -6.39 -10.95
C SER A 450 -13.24 -5.97 -10.24
N ALA A 451 -13.39 -6.45 -9.01
CA ALA A 451 -14.58 -6.23 -8.17
C ALA A 451 -14.24 -5.73 -6.75
N THR A 452 -13.01 -5.26 -6.50
CA THR A 452 -12.61 -4.74 -5.19
C THR A 452 -13.49 -3.58 -4.75
N GLY A 453 -14.11 -3.70 -3.57
CA GLY A 453 -15.07 -2.74 -3.05
C GLY A 453 -16.54 -3.02 -3.42
N TYR A 454 -16.83 -4.11 -4.15
CA TYR A 454 -18.21 -4.58 -4.33
C TYR A 454 -18.87 -4.89 -2.98
N GLY A 455 -20.12 -4.46 -2.81
CA GLY A 455 -20.87 -4.59 -1.56
C GLY A 455 -20.45 -3.63 -0.44
N GLU A 456 -19.46 -2.76 -0.64
CA GLU A 456 -18.97 -1.81 0.36
C GLU A 456 -19.49 -0.38 0.11
N ASP A 457 -19.55 0.42 1.16
CA ASP A 457 -19.80 1.86 1.09
C ASP A 457 -18.47 2.61 1.26
N ASP A 458 -17.87 3.02 0.15
CA ASP A 458 -16.59 3.71 0.12
C ASP A 458 -16.66 5.13 0.69
N ARG A 459 -17.86 5.72 0.90
CA ARG A 459 -17.99 6.99 1.64
C ARG A 459 -17.82 6.79 3.14
N ARG A 460 -18.11 5.58 3.64
CA ARG A 460 -18.02 5.23 5.07
C ARG A 460 -16.75 4.44 5.40
N ARG A 461 -16.32 3.57 4.49
CA ARG A 461 -15.15 2.69 4.63
C ARG A 461 -14.28 2.74 3.37
N PRO A 462 -13.70 3.91 3.02
CA PRO A 462 -12.95 4.04 1.78
C PRO A 462 -11.73 3.13 1.67
N TRP A 463 -11.17 2.70 2.81
CA TRP A 463 -10.04 1.76 2.89
C TRP A 463 -10.37 0.33 2.43
N THR A 464 -11.65 0.00 2.15
CA THR A 464 -12.02 -1.30 1.56
C THR A 464 -12.08 -1.25 0.03
N ALA A 465 -12.07 -0.06 -0.57
CA ALA A 465 -12.07 0.11 -2.02
C ALA A 465 -10.66 -0.05 -2.61
N GLU A 466 -10.57 -0.24 -3.93
CA GLU A 466 -9.27 -0.21 -4.61
C GLU A 466 -8.76 1.23 -4.69
N HIS A 467 -7.69 1.56 -3.94
CA HIS A 467 -7.19 2.94 -3.89
C HIS A 467 -6.67 3.43 -5.25
N PHE A 468 -5.95 2.58 -5.98
CA PHE A 468 -5.53 2.83 -7.35
C PHE A 468 -5.98 1.67 -8.25
N GLY A 469 -5.27 0.55 -8.21
CA GLY A 469 -5.55 -0.64 -9.03
C GLY A 469 -4.42 -0.97 -10.01
N MET A 470 -3.20 -1.18 -9.50
CA MET A 470 -2.02 -1.46 -10.34
C MET A 470 -2.25 -2.65 -11.30
N THR A 471 -2.89 -3.72 -10.82
CA THR A 471 -3.18 -4.91 -11.65
C THR A 471 -4.13 -4.63 -12.80
N THR A 472 -4.99 -3.60 -12.70
CA THR A 472 -5.83 -3.16 -13.81
C THR A 472 -4.97 -2.55 -14.91
N VAL A 473 -4.00 -1.71 -14.55
CA VAL A 473 -3.07 -1.11 -15.52
C VAL A 473 -2.14 -2.16 -16.13
N GLU A 474 -1.62 -3.10 -15.33
CA GLU A 474 -0.83 -4.24 -15.84
C GLU A 474 -1.64 -5.05 -16.87
N ALA A 475 -2.93 -5.32 -16.58
CA ALA A 475 -3.79 -6.01 -17.52
C ALA A 475 -4.03 -5.20 -18.80
N MET A 476 -4.26 -3.90 -18.69
CA MET A 476 -4.36 -3.00 -19.85
C MET A 476 -3.08 -3.01 -20.70
N ALA A 477 -1.90 -3.00 -20.06
CA ALA A 477 -0.61 -3.10 -20.75
C ALA A 477 -0.42 -4.44 -21.46
N GLY A 478 -0.91 -5.55 -20.88
CA GLY A 478 -1.02 -6.86 -21.54
C GLY A 478 -2.11 -6.94 -22.63
N GLY A 479 -2.85 -5.84 -22.83
CA GLY A 479 -3.89 -5.70 -23.82
C GLY A 479 -5.28 -6.10 -23.34
N CYS A 480 -5.45 -6.67 -22.14
CA CYS A 480 -6.75 -7.06 -21.62
C CYS A 480 -7.71 -5.87 -21.66
N VAL A 481 -8.95 -6.09 -22.11
CA VAL A 481 -9.99 -5.04 -21.96
C VAL A 481 -10.49 -5.08 -20.52
N PRO A 482 -10.31 -4.01 -19.71
CA PRO A 482 -10.72 -4.01 -18.33
C PRO A 482 -12.25 -3.83 -18.22
N VAL A 483 -12.88 -4.68 -17.41
CA VAL A 483 -14.27 -4.60 -16.96
C VAL A 483 -14.25 -4.50 -15.44
N VAL A 484 -14.29 -3.26 -14.95
CA VAL A 484 -13.92 -2.93 -13.56
C VAL A 484 -15.04 -2.18 -12.86
N ILE A 485 -15.10 -2.28 -11.54
CA ILE A 485 -16.10 -1.55 -10.75
C ILE A 485 -15.96 -0.03 -10.93
N ASP A 486 -17.06 0.71 -11.06
CA ASP A 486 -17.09 2.17 -11.19
C ASP A 486 -16.88 2.85 -9.82
N ARG A 487 -15.73 2.60 -9.19
CA ARG A 487 -15.42 3.10 -7.85
C ARG A 487 -13.93 3.38 -7.67
N ALA A 488 -13.65 4.30 -6.73
CA ALA A 488 -12.30 4.64 -6.29
C ALA A 488 -11.29 4.79 -7.44
N GLY A 489 -10.09 4.21 -7.32
CA GLY A 489 -9.01 4.35 -8.30
C GLY A 489 -9.33 3.78 -9.70
N GLN A 490 -10.36 2.95 -9.85
CA GLN A 490 -10.74 2.44 -11.16
C GLN A 490 -11.30 3.54 -12.08
N ARG A 491 -11.87 4.61 -11.51
CA ARG A 491 -12.46 5.73 -12.28
C ARG A 491 -11.42 6.59 -12.99
N GLU A 492 -10.23 6.69 -12.42
CA GLU A 492 -9.10 7.46 -12.98
C GLU A 492 -8.26 6.61 -13.96
N ILE A 493 -8.29 5.28 -13.81
CA ILE A 493 -7.61 4.36 -14.72
C ILE A 493 -8.41 4.16 -16.02
N VAL A 494 -9.69 3.74 -15.91
CA VAL A 494 -10.51 3.31 -17.05
C VAL A 494 -11.51 4.38 -17.46
N ARG A 495 -11.46 4.80 -18.72
CA ARG A 495 -12.43 5.66 -19.39
C ARG A 495 -13.51 4.80 -20.03
N HIS A 496 -14.69 4.80 -19.42
CA HIS A 496 -15.82 3.97 -19.82
C HIS A 496 -16.13 4.11 -21.32
N GLY A 497 -16.12 2.99 -22.05
CA GLY A 497 -16.40 2.90 -23.48
C GLY A 497 -15.24 3.29 -24.40
N VAL A 498 -14.09 3.71 -23.86
CA VAL A 498 -12.92 4.15 -24.63
C VAL A 498 -11.78 3.14 -24.55
N ASP A 499 -11.38 2.77 -23.34
CA ASP A 499 -10.29 1.82 -23.07
C ASP A 499 -10.73 0.69 -22.13
N GLY A 500 -12.04 0.53 -21.94
CA GLY A 500 -12.65 -0.51 -21.14
C GLY A 500 -14.05 -0.14 -20.66
N TYR A 501 -14.59 -0.92 -19.73
CA TYR A 501 -15.90 -0.67 -19.14
C TYR A 501 -15.83 -0.56 -17.62
N ARG A 502 -16.59 0.40 -17.11
CA ARG A 502 -16.87 0.55 -15.68
C ARG A 502 -18.29 0.11 -15.35
N TRP A 503 -18.49 -0.66 -14.28
CA TRP A 503 -19.79 -1.22 -13.89
C TRP A 503 -20.20 -0.85 -12.47
N THR A 504 -21.50 -0.73 -12.22
CA THR A 504 -22.10 -0.45 -10.91
C THR A 504 -22.85 -1.64 -10.32
N GLY A 505 -23.12 -2.68 -11.12
CA GLY A 505 -23.73 -3.93 -10.66
C GLY A 505 -23.37 -5.13 -11.55
N PRO A 506 -23.62 -6.37 -11.08
CA PRO A 506 -23.21 -7.60 -11.77
C PRO A 506 -23.85 -7.78 -13.15
N GLU A 507 -25.07 -7.29 -13.36
CA GLU A 507 -25.74 -7.29 -14.68
C GLU A 507 -24.93 -6.58 -15.77
N GLN A 508 -24.19 -5.53 -15.40
CA GLN A 508 -23.32 -4.82 -16.33
C GLN A 508 -22.03 -5.60 -16.62
N VAL A 509 -21.48 -6.33 -15.63
CA VAL A 509 -20.35 -7.25 -15.87
C VAL A 509 -20.73 -8.27 -16.93
N ALA A 510 -21.92 -8.88 -16.79
CA ALA A 510 -22.48 -9.82 -17.75
C ALA A 510 -22.66 -9.18 -19.14
N SER A 511 -23.34 -8.03 -19.21
CA SER A 511 -23.60 -7.32 -20.46
C SER A 511 -22.32 -6.92 -21.20
N PHE A 512 -21.36 -6.30 -20.51
CA PHE A 512 -20.11 -5.87 -21.12
C PHE A 512 -19.26 -7.06 -21.57
N THR A 513 -19.20 -8.13 -20.77
CA THR A 513 -18.41 -9.31 -21.14
C THR A 513 -19.01 -10.05 -22.33
N ARG A 514 -20.35 -10.22 -22.40
CA ARG A 514 -21.02 -10.77 -23.58
C ARG A 514 -20.70 -9.99 -24.85
N ARG A 515 -20.78 -8.66 -24.75
CA ARG A 515 -20.48 -7.77 -25.87
C ARG A 515 -19.03 -7.92 -26.33
N LEU A 516 -18.09 -7.91 -25.38
CA LEU A 516 -16.67 -8.15 -25.67
C LEU A 516 -16.42 -9.54 -26.23
N ALA A 517 -17.20 -10.55 -25.85
CA ALA A 517 -17.06 -11.91 -26.36
C ALA A 517 -17.56 -12.09 -27.80
N ALA A 518 -18.59 -11.33 -28.19
CA ALA A 518 -19.21 -11.41 -29.51
C ALA A 518 -18.57 -10.47 -30.55
N GLU A 519 -18.11 -9.28 -30.13
CA GLU A 519 -17.65 -8.23 -31.05
C GLU A 519 -16.11 -8.11 -31.05
N ASP A 520 -15.42 -8.94 -31.85
CA ASP A 520 -13.96 -8.93 -31.96
C ASP A 520 -13.37 -7.56 -32.33
N GLY A 521 -14.02 -6.84 -33.26
CA GLY A 521 -13.60 -5.49 -33.67
C GLY A 521 -13.69 -4.47 -32.54
N LEU A 522 -14.76 -4.53 -31.73
CA LEU A 522 -14.89 -3.68 -30.54
C LEU A 522 -13.80 -4.04 -29.52
N ARG A 523 -13.62 -5.33 -29.24
CA ARG A 523 -12.61 -5.81 -28.27
C ARG A 523 -11.20 -5.38 -28.68
N GLY A 524 -10.85 -5.50 -29.95
CA GLY A 524 -9.56 -5.06 -30.48
C GLY A 524 -9.33 -3.55 -30.34
N ARG A 525 -10.33 -2.72 -30.66
CA ARG A 525 -10.23 -1.25 -30.49
C ARG A 525 -10.04 -0.85 -29.03
N LEU A 526 -10.84 -1.41 -28.11
CA LEU A 526 -10.72 -1.10 -26.68
C LEU A 526 -9.39 -1.59 -26.10
N ALA A 527 -8.89 -2.75 -26.55
CA ALA A 527 -7.59 -3.27 -26.14
C ALA A 527 -6.45 -2.35 -26.59
N ALA A 528 -6.47 -1.85 -27.83
CA ALA A 528 -5.46 -0.91 -28.32
C ALA A 528 -5.46 0.40 -27.51
N ALA A 529 -6.65 0.96 -27.23
CA ALA A 529 -6.78 2.14 -26.39
C ALA A 529 -6.35 1.90 -24.93
N ALA A 530 -6.55 0.69 -24.41
CA ALA A 530 -6.08 0.28 -23.08
C ALA A 530 -4.55 0.24 -22.99
N ILE A 531 -3.88 -0.34 -24.00
CA ILE A 531 -2.42 -0.39 -24.08
C ILE A 531 -1.84 1.03 -24.13
N GLU A 532 -2.41 1.91 -24.95
CA GLU A 532 -2.00 3.31 -25.03
C GLU A 532 -2.20 4.02 -23.69
N ARG A 533 -3.37 3.84 -23.07
CA ARG A 533 -3.67 4.45 -21.76
C ARG A 533 -2.70 3.99 -20.68
N ALA A 534 -2.30 2.71 -20.68
CA ALA A 534 -1.39 2.16 -19.69
C ALA A 534 -0.03 2.88 -19.66
N GLN A 535 0.43 3.44 -20.79
CA GLN A 535 1.68 4.22 -20.86
C GLN A 535 1.68 5.46 -19.96
N THR A 536 0.51 5.99 -19.60
CA THR A 536 0.37 7.11 -18.65
C THR A 536 0.89 6.76 -17.24
N PHE A 537 1.01 5.46 -16.93
CA PHE A 537 1.44 4.95 -15.64
C PHE A 537 2.75 4.17 -15.74
N SER A 538 3.46 4.27 -16.88
CA SER A 538 4.74 3.62 -17.09
C SER A 538 5.82 4.13 -16.12
N ASP A 539 6.91 3.38 -15.99
CA ASP A 539 8.11 3.84 -15.25
C ASP A 539 8.63 5.19 -15.78
N ASP A 540 8.57 5.43 -17.09
CA ASP A 540 8.96 6.72 -17.67
C ASP A 540 7.98 7.83 -17.30
N ALA A 541 6.67 7.57 -17.36
CA ALA A 541 5.66 8.55 -16.95
C ALA A 541 5.79 8.89 -15.45
N PHE A 542 6.10 7.90 -14.63
CA PHE A 542 6.42 8.10 -13.22
C PHE A 542 7.61 9.04 -13.03
N ALA A 543 8.73 8.78 -13.71
CA ALA A 543 9.93 9.58 -13.59
C ALA A 543 9.68 11.04 -14.00
N HIS A 544 8.91 11.27 -15.08
CA HIS A 544 8.50 12.62 -15.47
C HIS A 544 7.61 13.29 -14.43
N GLN A 545 6.64 12.57 -13.86
CA GLN A 545 5.74 13.10 -12.83
C GLN A 545 6.49 13.45 -11.54
N TRP A 546 7.44 12.60 -11.12
CA TRP A 546 8.33 12.86 -10.00
C TRP A 546 9.15 14.14 -10.23
N ARG A 547 9.79 14.29 -11.39
CA ARG A 547 10.55 15.49 -11.75
C ARG A 547 9.69 16.75 -11.72
N ASP A 548 8.50 16.72 -12.33
CA ASP A 548 7.57 17.85 -12.29
C ASP A 548 7.21 18.25 -10.86
N ILE A 549 6.91 17.28 -10.00
CA ILE A 549 6.64 17.56 -8.57
C ILE A 549 7.89 18.13 -7.90
N ALA A 550 9.05 17.52 -8.09
CA ALA A 550 10.30 17.95 -7.50
C ALA A 550 10.66 19.38 -7.89
N ASP A 551 10.49 19.76 -9.15
CA ASP A 551 10.73 21.11 -9.66
C ASP A 551 9.71 22.12 -9.12
N ARG A 552 8.41 21.82 -9.24
CA ARG A 552 7.34 22.71 -8.75
C ARG A 552 7.43 22.96 -7.25
N ARG A 553 7.87 21.95 -6.49
CA ARG A 553 8.01 22.01 -5.03
C ARG A 553 9.42 22.35 -4.57
N ARG A 554 10.38 22.50 -5.50
CA ARG A 554 11.80 22.79 -5.24
C ARG A 554 12.42 21.82 -4.22
N LEU A 555 12.13 20.53 -4.37
CA LEU A 555 12.60 19.47 -3.46
C LEU A 555 14.11 19.28 -3.55
N TYR A 556 14.66 19.49 -4.73
CA TYR A 556 16.08 19.50 -5.01
C TYR A 556 16.26 20.18 -6.36
N GLN A 557 17.28 21.01 -6.49
CA GLN A 557 17.79 21.54 -7.75
C GLN A 557 19.28 21.80 -7.56
N GLY A 558 20.08 21.48 -8.58
CA GLY A 558 21.49 21.87 -8.70
C GLY A 558 21.67 23.37 -8.71
#